data_AF-A0A2E2TE62-F1
#
_entry.id   AF-A0A2E2TE62-F1
#
_cell.length_a   1.000
_cell.length_b   1.000
_cell.length_c   1.000
_cell.angle_alpha   90.00
_cell.angle_beta   90.00
_cell.angle_gamma   90.00
#
_symmetry.space_group_name_H-M   'P 1'
#
loop_
_entity.id
_entity.type
_entity.pdbx_description
1 polymer ?
#
loop_
_entity_poly.entity_id
_entity_poly.type
_entity_poly.pdbx_seq_one_letter_code
_entity_poly.pdbx_strand_id
1 'polypeptide(L)'
;MNIELEKYIDMALVDGVITESERTFLQKKAAQLGVDDDEFDFVLSAKIQMKQKELQTSFPPPPAIQSAPKNSKSNSQKEGEVYKCPSCGEVVDSFSINCISCGHEFRGSENRSKINVLILELKKIEDYEWNNNPYNGNNGNPRVDIMVRNGIASKQCTLIENFAVPNTKEDILEFLALAMPIGLKKFSWSEKFTHAAELQLQKSYKAKAQQIIIKARVALKKDTALIEQIENYSKQLGIK
;
A
#
# COMPACT_ATOMS: atom_id res chain seq x y z
N MET A 1 21.13 3.85 31.91
CA MET A 1 20.55 4.92 31.10
C MET A 1 19.19 5.34 31.66
N ASN A 2 18.85 6.63 31.59
CA ASN A 2 17.56 7.13 32.07
C ASN A 2 16.43 6.72 31.09
N ILE A 3 15.32 6.20 31.63
CA ILE A 3 14.17 5.69 30.88
C ILE A 3 13.55 6.76 29.97
N GLU A 4 13.60 8.04 30.35
CA GLU A 4 13.10 9.13 29.50
C GLU A 4 13.99 9.38 28.29
N LEU A 5 15.31 9.31 28.47
CA LEU A 5 16.29 9.49 27.39
C LEU A 5 16.19 8.35 26.37
N GLU A 6 15.98 7.12 26.83
CA GLU A 6 15.77 5.97 25.96
C GLU A 6 14.58 6.15 25.02
N LYS A 7 13.45 6.67 25.53
CA LYS A 7 12.26 6.94 24.71
C LYS A 7 12.51 7.97 23.61
N TYR A 8 13.26 9.04 23.92
CA TYR A 8 13.60 10.05 22.91
C TYR A 8 14.53 9.47 21.84
N ILE A 9 15.48 8.63 22.24
CA ILE A 9 16.38 7.95 21.30
C ILE A 9 15.58 7.02 20.39
N ASP A 10 14.69 6.18 20.93
CA ASP A 10 13.89 5.24 20.14
C ASP A 10 12.93 5.95 19.18
N MET A 11 12.40 7.13 19.57
CA MET A 11 11.57 7.97 18.69
C MET A 11 12.37 8.65 17.57
N ALA A 12 13.64 8.96 17.81
CA ALA A 12 14.54 9.50 16.79
C ALA A 12 15.11 8.41 15.86
N LEU A 13 15.21 7.16 16.33
CA LEU A 13 15.83 6.03 15.61
C LEU A 13 14.88 5.26 14.67
N VAL A 14 13.71 5.81 14.35
CA VAL A 14 12.65 5.10 13.60
C VAL A 14 13.10 4.66 12.21
N ASP A 15 13.91 5.45 11.53
CA ASP A 15 14.44 5.19 10.17
C ASP A 15 15.90 4.69 10.17
N GLY A 16 16.50 4.47 11.35
CA GLY A 16 17.88 4.00 11.50
C GLY A 16 18.95 5.07 11.23
N VAL A 17 18.56 6.34 11.10
CA VAL A 17 19.45 7.49 10.94
C VAL A 17 19.06 8.55 11.98
N ILE A 18 20.04 9.31 12.48
CA ILE A 18 19.77 10.45 13.37
C ILE A 18 20.40 11.68 12.74
N THR A 19 19.61 12.73 12.56
CA THR A 19 20.09 14.02 12.03
C THR A 19 20.92 14.77 13.07
N GLU A 20 21.77 15.70 12.61
CA GLU A 20 22.62 16.50 13.49
C GLU A 20 21.81 17.36 14.49
N SER A 21 20.63 17.84 14.07
CA SER A 21 19.69 18.55 14.94
C SER A 21 19.10 17.67 16.05
N GLU A 22 18.78 16.41 15.75
CA GLU A 22 18.28 15.45 16.73
C GLU A 22 19.38 15.01 17.71
N ARG A 23 20.59 14.78 17.21
CA ARG A 23 21.76 14.47 18.05
C ARG A 23 22.01 15.60 19.07
N THR A 24 22.00 16.85 18.61
CA THR A 24 22.18 18.02 19.48
C THR A 24 21.09 18.13 20.54
N PHE A 25 19.84 17.81 20.19
CA PHE A 25 18.72 17.80 21.13
C PHE A 25 18.87 16.70 22.19
N LEU A 26 19.24 15.49 21.78
CA LEU A 26 19.43 14.35 22.67
C LEU A 26 20.62 14.57 23.63
N GLN A 27 21.73 15.14 23.16
CA GLN A 27 22.87 15.52 24.00
C GLN A 27 22.48 16.53 25.09
N LYS A 28 21.70 17.57 24.73
CA LYS A 28 21.18 18.53 25.72
C LYS A 28 20.29 17.85 26.78
N LYS A 29 19.52 16.84 26.37
CA LYS A 29 18.68 16.06 27.29
C LYS A 29 19.49 15.09 28.16
N ALA A 30 20.52 14.48 27.61
CA ALA A 30 21.46 13.64 28.35
C ALA A 30 22.16 14.44 29.47
N ALA A 31 22.69 15.63 29.13
CA ALA A 31 23.30 16.53 30.11
C ALA A 31 22.32 16.99 31.21
N GLN A 32 21.06 17.29 30.87
CA GLN A 32 20.02 17.62 31.86
C GLN A 32 19.73 16.47 32.83
N LEU A 33 19.92 15.23 32.39
CA LEU A 33 19.69 14.03 33.17
C LEU A 33 20.97 13.52 33.85
N GLY A 34 22.06 14.28 33.76
CA GLY A 34 23.35 13.94 34.38
C GLY A 34 24.05 12.75 33.74
N VAL A 35 23.75 12.44 32.47
CA VAL A 35 24.44 11.41 31.69
C VAL A 35 25.69 12.04 31.07
N ASP A 36 26.82 11.33 31.16
CA ASP A 36 28.09 11.74 30.58
C ASP A 36 28.03 11.74 29.04
N ASP A 37 28.71 12.69 28.39
CA ASP A 37 28.67 12.87 26.94
C ASP A 37 29.28 11.67 26.19
N ASP A 38 30.35 11.06 26.71
CA ASP A 38 30.99 9.88 26.10
C ASP A 38 30.10 8.63 26.29
N GLU A 39 29.48 8.48 27.47
CA GLU A 39 28.50 7.41 27.72
C GLU A 39 27.30 7.53 26.78
N PHE A 40 26.78 8.75 26.59
CA PHE A 40 25.67 9.01 25.69
C PHE A 40 26.02 8.68 24.23
N ASP A 41 27.16 9.18 23.75
CA ASP A 41 27.58 8.96 22.35
C ASP A 41 27.86 7.48 22.07
N PHE A 42 28.44 6.75 23.03
CA PHE A 42 28.63 5.31 22.92
C PHE A 42 27.30 4.56 22.80
N VAL A 43 26.34 4.84 23.69
CA VAL A 43 25.03 4.18 23.70
C VAL A 43 24.20 4.53 22.46
N LEU A 44 24.23 5.80 22.02
CA LEU A 44 23.56 6.24 20.81
C LEU A 44 24.12 5.51 19.57
N SER A 45 25.45 5.43 19.46
CA SER A 45 26.13 4.75 18.35
C SER A 45 25.80 3.25 18.32
N ALA A 46 25.80 2.60 19.49
CA ALA A 46 25.42 1.19 19.62
C ALA A 46 23.96 0.94 19.18
N LYS A 47 23.03 1.81 19.59
CA LYS A 47 21.62 1.72 19.18
C LYS A 47 21.44 1.93 17.67
N ILE A 48 22.11 2.92 17.08
CA ILE A 48 22.13 3.14 15.62
C ILE A 48 22.62 1.89 14.90
N GLN A 49 23.73 1.31 15.35
CA GLN A 49 24.28 0.10 14.73
C GLN A 49 23.35 -1.11 14.86
N MET A 50 22.71 -1.29 16.03
CA MET A 50 21.72 -2.36 16.23
C MET A 50 20.53 -2.18 15.30
N LYS A 51 19.98 -0.97 15.18
CA LYS A 51 18.83 -0.71 14.31
C LYS A 51 19.17 -0.85 12.83
N GLN A 52 20.35 -0.39 12.42
CA GLN A 52 20.85 -0.59 11.06
C GLN A 52 21.05 -2.09 10.76
N LYS A 53 21.56 -2.86 11.73
CA LYS A 53 21.69 -4.31 11.60
C LYS A 53 20.32 -4.99 11.53
N GLU A 54 19.34 -4.58 12.33
CA GLU A 54 17.96 -5.08 12.26
C GLU A 54 17.33 -4.81 10.90
N LEU A 55 17.49 -3.59 10.37
CA LEU A 55 17.03 -3.21 9.02
C LEU A 55 17.74 -4.04 7.95
N GLN A 56 19.05 -4.33 8.11
CA GLN A 56 19.83 -5.17 7.20
C GLN A 56 19.52 -6.68 7.31
N THR A 57 19.14 -7.19 8.48
CA THR A 57 18.78 -8.62 8.68
C THR A 57 17.44 -9.02 8.06
N SER A 58 16.72 -8.09 7.42
CA SER A 58 15.58 -8.41 6.54
C SER A 58 15.99 -8.98 5.17
N PHE A 59 17.29 -9.12 4.88
CA PHE A 59 17.81 -9.81 3.70
C PHE A 59 18.95 -10.79 4.10
N PRO A 60 18.95 -12.05 3.60
CA PRO A 60 20.00 -13.01 3.94
C PRO A 60 21.34 -12.63 3.28
N PRO A 61 22.50 -12.90 3.93
CA PRO A 61 23.80 -12.59 3.35
C PRO A 61 24.18 -13.60 2.24
N PRO A 62 24.79 -13.16 1.12
CA PRO A 62 25.26 -14.06 0.08
C PRO A 62 26.54 -14.83 0.50
N PRO A 63 26.76 -16.03 -0.06
CA PRO A 63 27.93 -16.85 0.24
C PRO A 63 29.22 -16.23 -0.30
N ALA A 64 30.29 -16.32 0.50
CA ALA A 64 31.63 -15.92 0.10
C ALA A 64 32.15 -16.83 -1.02
N ILE A 65 32.46 -16.26 -2.19
CA ILE A 65 33.19 -16.95 -3.26
C ILE A 65 34.56 -16.33 -3.41
N GLN A 66 35.55 -17.21 -3.32
CA GLN A 66 36.98 -16.98 -3.45
C GLN A 66 37.34 -16.49 -4.85
N SER A 67 38.35 -15.64 -4.89
CA SER A 67 38.93 -14.94 -6.03
C SER A 67 39.71 -15.83 -7.01
N ALA A 68 39.53 -15.57 -8.32
CA ALA A 68 40.56 -15.40 -9.40
C ALA A 68 40.11 -16.01 -10.77
N PRO A 69 40.68 -15.61 -11.92
CA PRO A 69 41.23 -14.31 -12.32
C PRO A 69 40.61 -13.74 -13.63
N LYS A 70 40.93 -12.45 -13.82
CA LYS A 70 40.60 -11.48 -14.88
C LYS A 70 40.60 -12.01 -16.31
N ASN A 71 39.59 -11.61 -17.10
CA ASN A 71 39.85 -11.08 -18.45
C ASN A 71 38.77 -10.11 -18.97
N SER A 72 39.17 -8.84 -19.05
CA SER A 72 38.93 -7.88 -20.14
C SER A 72 37.51 -7.39 -20.49
N LYS A 73 37.38 -6.06 -20.37
CA LYS A 73 36.63 -5.08 -21.21
C LYS A 73 35.28 -4.54 -20.70
N SER A 74 35.27 -3.20 -20.66
CA SER A 74 34.16 -2.25 -20.47
C SER A 74 33.75 -1.95 -19.02
N ASN A 75 34.32 -0.88 -18.47
CA ASN A 75 33.75 -0.16 -17.33
C ASN A 75 32.50 0.61 -17.82
N SER A 76 31.40 -0.11 -17.99
CA SER A 76 30.08 0.44 -17.77
C SER A 76 29.66 -0.10 -16.41
N GLN A 77 29.75 0.74 -15.39
CA GLN A 77 29.22 0.43 -14.07
C GLN A 77 27.69 0.48 -14.23
N LYS A 78 27.13 -0.64 -14.70
CA LYS A 78 25.68 -0.82 -14.86
C LYS A 78 25.12 -1.00 -13.47
N GLU A 79 24.77 0.12 -12.85
CA GLU A 79 23.96 0.14 -11.65
C GLU A 79 22.56 -0.37 -12.00
N GLY A 80 22.01 -1.25 -11.17
CA GLY A 80 20.69 -1.84 -11.35
C GLY A 80 20.69 -3.35 -11.19
N GLU A 81 19.83 -3.84 -10.30
CA GLU A 81 19.55 -5.27 -10.17
C GLU A 81 18.85 -5.77 -11.45
N VAL A 82 19.43 -6.77 -12.10
CA VAL A 82 18.85 -7.40 -13.29
C VAL A 82 17.97 -8.57 -12.86
N TYR A 83 16.66 -8.39 -12.92
CA TYR A 83 15.70 -9.47 -12.64
C TYR A 83 15.55 -10.39 -13.85
N LYS A 84 15.52 -11.69 -13.60
CA LYS A 84 15.31 -12.72 -14.62
C LYS A 84 14.03 -13.49 -14.36
N CYS A 85 13.37 -13.92 -15.42
CA CYS A 85 12.21 -14.79 -15.33
C CYS A 85 12.62 -16.16 -14.74
N PRO A 86 11.98 -16.65 -13.67
CA PRO A 86 12.31 -17.94 -13.07
C PRO A 86 11.89 -19.11 -13.96
N SER A 87 10.97 -18.90 -14.91
CA SER A 87 10.50 -19.96 -15.82
C SER A 87 11.34 -20.11 -17.09
N CYS A 88 11.96 -19.05 -17.62
CA CYS A 88 12.69 -19.10 -18.89
C CYS A 88 14.04 -18.38 -18.90
N GLY A 89 14.41 -17.67 -17.83
CA GLY A 89 15.70 -17.00 -17.70
C GLY A 89 15.86 -15.66 -18.44
N GLU A 90 14.82 -15.20 -19.16
CA GLU A 90 14.83 -13.90 -19.85
C GLU A 90 14.96 -12.75 -18.85
N VAL A 91 15.69 -11.70 -19.24
CA VAL A 91 15.73 -10.45 -18.45
C VAL A 91 14.37 -9.78 -18.49
N VAL A 92 13.86 -9.39 -17.33
CA VAL A 92 12.55 -8.74 -17.21
C VAL A 92 12.66 -7.30 -16.73
N ASP A 93 11.87 -6.44 -17.38
CA ASP A 93 11.74 -5.04 -16.99
C ASP A 93 11.13 -4.93 -15.59
N SER A 94 11.56 -3.93 -14.82
CA SER A 94 10.94 -3.58 -13.55
C SER A 94 9.45 -3.34 -13.72
N PHE A 95 8.63 -3.79 -12.76
CA PHE A 95 7.16 -3.71 -12.76
C PHE A 95 6.44 -4.54 -13.83
N SER A 96 7.14 -5.45 -14.53
CA SER A 96 6.48 -6.45 -15.38
C SER A 96 5.69 -7.44 -14.53
N ILE A 97 4.43 -7.72 -14.92
CA ILE A 97 3.56 -8.69 -14.23
C ILE A 97 3.69 -10.08 -14.87
N ASN A 98 4.16 -10.14 -16.12
CA ASN A 98 4.41 -11.38 -16.85
C ASN A 98 5.71 -11.30 -17.67
N CYS A 99 6.33 -12.46 -17.89
CA CYS A 99 7.48 -12.62 -18.76
C CYS A 99 7.04 -12.51 -20.22
N ILE A 100 7.72 -11.66 -20.99
CA ILE A 100 7.40 -11.46 -22.41
C ILE A 100 7.74 -12.70 -23.25
N SER A 101 8.87 -13.36 -22.95
CA SER A 101 9.34 -14.49 -23.76
C SER A 101 8.57 -15.79 -23.54
N CYS A 102 8.08 -16.06 -22.31
CA CYS A 102 7.41 -17.33 -22.00
C CYS A 102 6.02 -17.20 -21.38
N GLY A 103 5.53 -16.00 -21.13
CA GLY A 103 4.21 -15.77 -20.53
C GLY A 103 4.10 -16.06 -19.03
N HIS A 104 5.17 -16.49 -18.36
CA HIS A 104 5.16 -16.77 -16.92
C HIS A 104 4.75 -15.55 -16.10
N GLU A 105 3.78 -15.71 -15.22
CA GLU A 105 3.26 -14.65 -14.37
C GLU A 105 4.07 -14.54 -13.06
N PHE A 106 4.52 -13.32 -12.75
CA PHE A 106 5.28 -13.05 -11.53
C PHE A 106 4.31 -12.84 -10.36
N ARG A 107 4.14 -13.89 -9.54
CA ARG A 107 3.37 -13.82 -8.28
C ARG A 107 4.33 -13.79 -7.09
N GLY A 108 4.16 -12.82 -6.19
CA GLY A 108 4.88 -12.78 -4.92
C GLY A 108 4.44 -13.93 -4.01
N SER A 109 5.37 -14.44 -3.20
CA SER A 109 5.17 -15.62 -2.33
C SER A 109 4.16 -15.40 -1.18
N GLU A 110 3.71 -14.16 -0.93
CA GLU A 110 2.76 -13.82 0.14
C GLU A 110 1.72 -12.76 -0.28
N ASN A 111 1.18 -12.82 -1.50
CA ASN A 111 0.06 -11.93 -1.85
C ASN A 111 -1.24 -12.41 -1.19
N ARG A 112 -1.53 -11.96 0.03
CA ARG A 112 -2.93 -11.87 0.47
C ARG A 112 -3.65 -10.93 -0.51
N SER A 113 -4.75 -11.37 -1.13
CA SER A 113 -5.54 -10.52 -2.04
C SER A 113 -5.80 -9.19 -1.34
N LYS A 114 -5.30 -8.09 -1.94
CA LYS A 114 -5.44 -6.75 -1.34
C LYS A 114 -6.92 -6.35 -1.32
N ILE A 115 -7.69 -6.91 -2.24
CA ILE A 115 -9.14 -6.73 -2.33
C ILE A 115 -9.85 -7.38 -1.14
N ASN A 116 -9.44 -8.58 -0.74
CA ASN A 116 -10.02 -9.21 0.45
C ASN A 116 -9.76 -8.38 1.71
N VAL A 117 -8.58 -7.78 1.85
CA VAL A 117 -8.28 -6.85 2.95
C VAL A 117 -9.21 -5.64 2.88
N LEU A 118 -9.37 -5.02 1.70
CA LEU A 118 -10.30 -3.90 1.52
C LEU A 118 -11.73 -4.26 1.93
N ILE A 119 -12.26 -5.39 1.47
CA ILE A 119 -13.63 -5.84 1.77
C ILE A 119 -13.81 -6.04 3.28
N LEU A 120 -12.83 -6.66 3.94
CA LEU A 120 -12.88 -6.87 5.40
C LEU A 120 -12.87 -5.54 6.15
N GLU A 121 -12.02 -4.58 5.77
CA GLU A 121 -11.98 -3.26 6.41
C GLU A 121 -13.26 -2.44 6.16
N LEU A 122 -13.84 -2.51 4.95
CA LEU A 122 -15.13 -1.88 4.64
C LEU A 122 -16.25 -2.45 5.52
N LYS A 123 -16.27 -3.76 5.72
CA LYS A 123 -17.23 -4.44 6.58
C LYS A 123 -17.05 -4.07 8.04
N LYS A 124 -15.80 -3.99 8.53
CA LYS A 124 -15.52 -3.53 9.90
C LYS A 124 -16.07 -2.13 10.16
N ILE A 125 -15.92 -1.21 9.20
CA ILE A 125 -16.50 0.13 9.30
C ILE A 125 -18.02 0.04 9.42
N GLU A 126 -18.67 -0.72 8.54
CA GLU A 126 -20.13 -0.88 8.55
C GLU A 126 -20.63 -1.48 9.87
N ASP A 127 -20.05 -2.60 10.30
CA ASP A 127 -20.42 -3.28 11.55
C ASP A 127 -20.19 -2.37 12.77
N TYR A 128 -19.07 -1.64 12.81
CA TYR A 128 -18.77 -0.73 13.90
C TYR A 128 -19.79 0.42 14.00
N GLU A 129 -20.10 1.09 12.89
CA GLU A 129 -21.04 2.21 12.91
C GLU A 129 -22.46 1.76 13.27
N TRP A 130 -22.90 0.60 12.79
CA TRP A 130 -24.20 0.05 13.15
C TRP A 130 -24.27 -0.36 14.62
N ASN A 131 -23.26 -1.07 15.12
CA ASN A 131 -23.24 -1.54 16.52
C ASN A 131 -23.15 -0.40 17.53
N ASN A 132 -22.42 0.68 17.20
CA ASN A 132 -22.25 1.84 18.07
C ASN A 132 -23.26 2.96 17.82
N ASN A 133 -24.23 2.74 16.93
CA ASN A 133 -25.31 3.69 16.73
C ASN A 133 -26.14 3.78 18.01
N PRO A 134 -26.25 4.94 18.68
CA PRO A 134 -27.04 5.10 19.91
C PRO A 134 -28.54 4.84 19.71
N TYR A 135 -28.98 4.72 18.45
CA TYR A 135 -30.34 4.40 18.06
C TYR A 135 -30.50 2.95 17.54
N ASN A 136 -29.51 2.09 17.72
CA ASN A 136 -29.56 0.67 17.33
C ASN A 136 -30.68 -0.02 18.14
N GLY A 137 -31.84 -0.28 17.50
CA GLY A 137 -33.10 -0.67 18.15
C GLY A 137 -34.31 0.16 17.71
N ASN A 138 -34.09 1.35 17.17
CA ASN A 138 -35.10 2.22 16.55
C ASN A 138 -35.12 2.07 15.01
N ASN A 139 -34.76 0.90 14.48
CA ASN A 139 -34.57 0.55 13.06
C ASN A 139 -35.76 0.88 12.12
N GLY A 140 -36.84 1.47 12.66
CA GLY A 140 -37.98 2.01 11.93
C GLY A 140 -38.00 3.53 11.73
N ASN A 141 -37.00 4.32 12.17
CA ASN A 141 -36.93 5.76 11.86
C ASN A 141 -36.02 6.05 10.65
N PRO A 142 -36.57 6.36 9.46
CA PRO A 142 -35.79 6.51 8.24
C PRO A 142 -34.73 7.62 8.30
N ARG A 143 -34.94 8.68 9.09
CA ARG A 143 -33.99 9.80 9.19
C ARG A 143 -32.68 9.40 9.88
N VAL A 144 -32.77 8.57 10.91
CA VAL A 144 -31.62 8.11 11.68
C VAL A 144 -30.79 7.15 10.82
N ASP A 145 -31.45 6.23 10.12
CA ASP A 145 -30.80 5.31 9.19
C ASP A 145 -30.03 6.04 8.08
N ILE A 146 -30.60 7.12 7.53
CA ILE A 146 -29.93 7.92 6.49
C ILE A 146 -28.64 8.55 7.04
N MET A 147 -28.67 9.11 8.26
CA MET A 147 -27.47 9.71 8.88
C MET A 147 -26.37 8.67 9.10
N VAL A 148 -26.71 7.49 9.62
CA VAL A 148 -25.76 6.40 9.86
C VAL A 148 -25.17 5.91 8.53
N ARG A 149 -26.00 5.67 7.52
CA ARG A 149 -25.53 5.26 6.18
C ARG A 149 -24.60 6.29 5.55
N ASN A 150 -24.90 7.58 5.69
CA ASN A 150 -24.02 8.66 5.19
C ASN A 150 -22.67 8.67 5.94
N GLY A 151 -22.66 8.44 7.25
CA GLY A 151 -21.43 8.32 8.04
C GLY A 151 -20.57 7.13 7.62
N ILE A 152 -21.20 5.95 7.45
CA ILE A 152 -20.55 4.74 6.92
C ILE A 152 -19.95 5.02 5.54
N ALA A 153 -20.76 5.55 4.62
CA ALA A 153 -20.33 5.83 3.26
C ALA A 153 -19.13 6.78 3.23
N SER A 154 -19.11 7.84 4.04
CA SER A 154 -17.99 8.78 4.10
C SER A 154 -16.67 8.10 4.52
N LYS A 155 -16.71 7.25 5.55
CA LYS A 155 -15.54 6.50 6.03
C LYS A 155 -15.08 5.47 5.02
N GLN A 156 -16.02 4.73 4.42
CA GLN A 156 -15.74 3.77 3.36
C GLN A 156 -15.14 4.44 2.11
N CYS A 157 -15.65 5.61 1.70
CA CYS A 157 -15.10 6.39 0.59
C CYS A 157 -13.64 6.78 0.86
N THR A 158 -13.35 7.27 2.07
CA THR A 158 -11.97 7.61 2.49
C THR A 158 -11.04 6.40 2.39
N LEU A 159 -11.49 5.22 2.84
CA LEU A 159 -10.72 3.99 2.74
C LEU A 159 -10.49 3.57 1.27
N ILE A 160 -11.53 3.62 0.44
CA ILE A 160 -11.45 3.28 -0.99
C ILE A 160 -10.49 4.23 -1.70
N GLU A 161 -10.57 5.53 -1.46
CA GLU A 161 -9.74 6.54 -2.12
C GLU A 161 -8.26 6.39 -1.77
N ASN A 162 -7.95 6.02 -0.53
CA ASN A 162 -6.58 5.77 -0.08
C ASN A 162 -6.10 4.34 -0.31
N PHE A 163 -6.97 3.43 -0.78
CA PHE A 163 -6.61 2.07 -1.08
C PHE A 163 -5.52 2.02 -2.17
N ALA A 164 -4.43 1.31 -1.86
CA ALA A 164 -3.31 1.15 -2.77
C ALA A 164 -3.76 0.41 -4.04
N VAL A 165 -3.50 1.02 -5.20
CA VAL A 165 -3.88 0.45 -6.50
C VAL A 165 -3.28 -0.96 -6.63
N PRO A 166 -4.07 -2.01 -6.88
CA PRO A 166 -3.55 -3.36 -6.94
C PRO A 166 -2.46 -3.58 -8.00
N ASN A 167 -1.65 -4.62 -7.79
CA ASN A 167 -0.48 -4.93 -8.62
C ASN A 167 -0.63 -6.26 -9.40
N THR A 168 -1.65 -7.06 -9.11
CA THR A 168 -1.89 -8.37 -9.74
C THR A 168 -3.05 -8.28 -10.72
N LYS A 169 -3.08 -9.18 -11.71
CA LYS A 169 -4.20 -9.27 -12.66
C LYS A 169 -5.50 -9.59 -11.95
N GLU A 170 -5.45 -10.49 -10.97
CA GLU A 170 -6.58 -10.93 -10.15
C GLU A 170 -7.17 -9.77 -9.37
N ASP A 171 -6.36 -9.05 -8.58
CA ASP A 171 -6.87 -7.95 -7.76
C ASP A 171 -7.43 -6.81 -8.63
N ILE A 172 -6.86 -6.57 -9.82
CA ILE A 172 -7.38 -5.59 -10.78
C ILE A 172 -8.78 -6.02 -11.24
N LEU A 173 -8.92 -7.27 -11.69
CA LEU A 173 -10.21 -7.79 -12.18
C LEU A 173 -11.25 -7.89 -11.06
N GLU A 174 -10.85 -8.35 -9.87
CA GLU A 174 -11.70 -8.42 -8.68
C GLU A 174 -12.22 -7.05 -8.29
N PHE A 175 -11.36 -6.03 -8.24
CA PHE A 175 -11.82 -4.68 -7.95
C PHE A 175 -12.79 -4.16 -9.02
N LEU A 176 -12.50 -4.38 -10.30
CA LEU A 176 -13.39 -3.94 -11.37
C LEU A 176 -14.74 -4.63 -11.26
N ALA A 177 -14.76 -5.95 -11.01
CA ALA A 177 -15.99 -6.70 -10.78
C ALA A 177 -16.77 -6.19 -9.55
N LEU A 178 -16.09 -5.87 -8.46
CA LEU A 178 -16.67 -5.26 -7.25
C LEU A 178 -17.28 -3.88 -7.55
N ALA A 179 -16.59 -3.07 -8.36
CA ALA A 179 -17.02 -1.72 -8.70
C ALA A 179 -18.24 -1.68 -9.64
N MET A 180 -18.48 -2.74 -10.43
CA MET A 180 -19.58 -2.78 -11.41
C MET A 180 -20.97 -2.56 -10.83
N PRO A 181 -21.47 -3.38 -9.88
CA PRO A 181 -22.83 -3.22 -9.35
C PRO A 181 -23.06 -1.84 -8.71
N ILE A 182 -22.01 -1.24 -8.13
CA ILE A 182 -22.07 0.08 -7.48
C ILE A 182 -21.99 1.20 -8.53
N GLY A 183 -21.05 1.08 -9.47
CA GLY A 183 -20.77 2.03 -10.53
C GLY A 183 -21.90 2.14 -11.56
N LEU A 184 -22.64 1.05 -11.79
CA LEU A 184 -23.76 1.02 -12.74
C LEU A 184 -25.09 1.41 -12.13
N LYS A 185 -25.19 1.54 -10.79
CA LYS A 185 -26.44 1.91 -10.12
C LYS A 185 -26.95 3.25 -10.65
N LYS A 186 -28.16 3.25 -11.20
CA LYS A 186 -28.82 4.46 -11.72
C LYS A 186 -29.69 5.05 -10.63
N PHE A 187 -29.72 6.36 -10.56
CA PHE A 187 -30.58 7.12 -9.65
C PHE A 187 -31.39 8.12 -10.46
N SER A 188 -32.70 8.12 -10.27
CA SER A 188 -33.59 9.19 -10.68
C SER A 188 -33.19 10.52 -10.02
N TRP A 189 -33.64 11.64 -10.58
CA TRP A 189 -33.39 12.96 -9.99
C TRP A 189 -33.91 13.05 -8.55
N SER A 190 -35.07 12.49 -8.24
CA SER A 190 -35.63 12.44 -6.89
C SER A 190 -34.82 11.54 -5.94
N GLU A 191 -34.38 10.38 -6.41
CA GLU A 191 -33.62 9.40 -5.61
C GLU A 191 -32.25 9.94 -5.19
N LYS A 192 -31.65 10.85 -5.96
CA LYS A 192 -30.37 11.48 -5.60
C LYS A 192 -30.43 12.24 -4.27
N PHE A 193 -31.61 12.68 -3.83
CA PHE A 193 -31.78 13.39 -2.55
C PHE A 193 -31.87 12.44 -1.36
N THR A 194 -32.31 11.19 -1.55
CA THR A 194 -32.48 10.20 -0.48
C THR A 194 -31.34 9.18 -0.43
N HIS A 195 -30.58 9.02 -1.52
CA HIS A 195 -29.47 8.07 -1.68
C HIS A 195 -28.10 8.74 -1.75
N ALA A 196 -27.87 9.72 -0.88
CA ALA A 196 -26.61 10.46 -0.85
C ALA A 196 -25.41 9.54 -0.56
N ALA A 197 -25.55 8.60 0.37
CA ALA A 197 -24.55 7.58 0.71
C ALA A 197 -24.13 6.75 -0.51
N GLU A 198 -25.09 6.20 -1.26
CA GLU A 198 -24.78 5.37 -2.41
C GLU A 198 -24.20 6.18 -3.57
N LEU A 199 -24.60 7.45 -3.71
CA LEU A 199 -24.02 8.35 -4.70
C LEU A 199 -22.55 8.69 -4.37
N GLN A 200 -22.21 8.85 -3.09
CA GLN A 200 -20.82 9.04 -2.64
C GLN A 200 -19.99 7.79 -2.95
N LEU A 201 -20.44 6.62 -2.51
CA LEU A 201 -19.76 5.36 -2.80
C LEU A 201 -19.56 5.15 -4.30
N GLN A 202 -20.60 5.38 -5.11
CA GLN A 202 -20.49 5.29 -6.56
C GLN A 202 -19.36 6.17 -7.13
N LYS A 203 -19.24 7.40 -6.64
CA LYS A 203 -18.17 8.32 -7.09
C LYS A 203 -16.79 7.78 -6.70
N SER A 204 -16.58 7.38 -5.45
CA SER A 204 -15.28 6.89 -4.98
C SER A 204 -14.87 5.57 -5.64
N TYR A 205 -15.81 4.63 -5.83
CA TYR A 205 -15.56 3.39 -6.58
C TYR A 205 -15.20 3.66 -8.04
N LYS A 206 -15.90 4.58 -8.72
CA LYS A 206 -15.55 4.96 -10.10
C LYS A 206 -14.19 5.63 -10.19
N ALA A 207 -13.88 6.55 -9.28
CA ALA A 207 -12.59 7.23 -9.24
C ALA A 207 -11.44 6.23 -9.02
N LYS A 208 -11.60 5.27 -8.10
CA LYS A 208 -10.60 4.23 -7.86
C LYS A 208 -10.50 3.25 -9.04
N ALA A 209 -11.62 2.84 -9.62
CA ALA A 209 -11.63 2.01 -10.83
C ALA A 209 -10.89 2.70 -11.98
N GLN A 210 -11.05 4.01 -12.14
CA GLN A 210 -10.31 4.79 -13.14
C GLN A 210 -8.80 4.75 -12.90
N GLN A 211 -8.33 4.93 -11.66
CA GLN A 211 -6.90 4.80 -11.32
C GLN A 211 -6.37 3.40 -11.66
N ILE A 212 -7.15 2.36 -11.35
CA ILE A 212 -6.82 0.96 -11.64
C ILE A 212 -6.72 0.71 -13.14
N ILE A 213 -7.69 1.18 -13.92
CA ILE A 213 -7.71 1.06 -15.39
C ILE A 213 -6.50 1.77 -16.00
N ILE A 214 -6.19 3.00 -15.57
CA ILE A 214 -5.03 3.75 -16.05
C ILE A 214 -3.73 2.96 -15.80
N LYS A 215 -3.56 2.43 -14.59
CA LYS A 215 -2.40 1.61 -14.26
C LYS A 215 -2.36 0.33 -15.10
N ALA A 216 -3.48 -0.36 -15.23
CA ALA A 216 -3.59 -1.59 -16.00
C ALA A 216 -3.23 -1.37 -17.48
N ARG A 217 -3.71 -0.28 -18.09
CA ARG A 217 -3.35 0.11 -19.47
C ARG A 217 -1.83 0.21 -19.68
N VAL A 218 -1.09 0.66 -18.66
CA VAL A 218 0.38 0.77 -18.73
C VAL A 218 1.06 -0.56 -18.41
N ALA A 219 0.70 -1.19 -17.28
CA ALA A 219 1.36 -2.38 -16.75
C ALA A 219 1.05 -3.65 -17.55
N LEU A 220 -0.13 -3.73 -18.17
CA LEU A 220 -0.66 -4.90 -18.87
C LEU A 220 -0.75 -4.69 -20.40
N LYS A 221 -0.14 -3.64 -20.95
CA LYS A 221 -0.22 -3.25 -22.37
C LYS A 221 0.09 -4.37 -23.38
N LYS A 222 0.82 -5.41 -22.97
CA LYS A 222 1.23 -6.55 -23.80
C LYS A 222 0.22 -7.70 -23.76
N ASP A 223 -0.69 -7.72 -22.80
CA ASP A 223 -1.76 -8.70 -22.65
C ASP A 223 -3.05 -8.15 -23.29
N THR A 224 -3.16 -8.28 -24.61
CA THR A 224 -4.23 -7.67 -25.40
C THR A 224 -5.62 -8.18 -25.00
N ALA A 225 -5.76 -9.47 -24.69
CA ALA A 225 -7.01 -10.07 -24.26
C ALA A 225 -7.48 -9.49 -22.92
N LEU A 226 -6.56 -9.36 -21.95
CA LEU A 226 -6.89 -8.78 -20.66
C LEU A 226 -7.20 -7.27 -20.77
N ILE A 227 -6.46 -6.54 -21.59
CA ILE A 227 -6.75 -5.13 -21.87
C ILE A 227 -8.14 -4.97 -22.49
N GLU A 228 -8.52 -5.81 -23.45
CA GLU A 228 -9.88 -5.77 -24.03
C GLU A 228 -10.97 -5.98 -22.96
N GLN A 229 -10.75 -6.94 -22.05
CA GLN A 229 -11.65 -7.16 -20.92
C GLN A 229 -11.73 -5.92 -20.01
N ILE A 230 -10.60 -5.30 -19.69
CA ILE A 230 -10.52 -4.08 -18.87
C ILE A 230 -11.21 -2.90 -19.56
N GLU A 231 -11.05 -2.74 -20.88
CA GLU A 231 -11.75 -1.72 -21.65
C GLU A 231 -13.27 -1.94 -21.66
N ASN A 232 -13.73 -3.19 -21.64
CA ASN A 232 -15.16 -3.48 -21.49
C ASN A 232 -15.70 -3.02 -20.13
N TYR A 233 -14.93 -3.19 -19.04
CA TYR A 233 -15.28 -2.60 -17.74
C TYR A 233 -15.27 -1.06 -17.80
N SER A 234 -14.25 -0.48 -18.43
CA SER A 234 -14.11 0.98 -18.57
C SER A 234 -15.33 1.60 -19.27
N LYS A 235 -15.75 1.02 -20.41
CA LYS A 235 -16.93 1.46 -21.17
C LYS A 235 -18.20 1.40 -20.34
N GLN A 236 -18.42 0.30 -19.62
CA GLN A 236 -19.63 0.14 -18.81
C GLN A 236 -19.67 1.14 -17.65
N LEU A 237 -18.53 1.38 -16.99
CA LEU A 237 -18.44 2.35 -15.90
C LEU A 237 -18.50 3.82 -16.36
N GLY A 238 -18.37 4.07 -17.67
CA GLY A 238 -18.30 5.40 -18.25
C GLY A 238 -16.94 6.08 -18.03
N ILE A 239 -15.88 5.28 -17.90
CA ILE A 239 -14.51 5.74 -17.70
C ILE A 239 -13.82 5.84 -19.07
N LYS A 240 -13.14 6.96 -19.30
CA LYS A 240 -12.39 7.22 -20.53
C LYS A 240 -10.95 6.76 -20.40
#